data_AF-A0A2R6NJ51-F1
#
_entry.id   AF-A0A2R6NJ51-F1
#
_cell.length_a   1.000
_cell.length_b   1.000
_cell.length_c   1.000
_cell.angle_alpha   90.00
_cell.angle_beta   90.00
_cell.angle_gamma   90.00
#
_symmetry.space_group_name_H-M   'P 1'
#
loop_
_entity.id
_entity.type
_entity.pdbx_description
1 polymer ?
#
loop_
_entity_poly.entity_id
_entity_poly.type
_entity_poly.pdbx_seq_one_letter_code
_entity_poly.pdbx_strand_id
1 'polypeptide(L)'
;MSSSPDSQSGPPCYVLVSHCPLAVDSSAPAPSYTLFSHPTIEYHYADDLPHALLPQSPDEHVVVLDYDPALGASPTAHCLSTSLAVVAVKVAEAPGAGLIEEDGPKNSKMYVVQTTTKPDEM
;
A
#
# COMPACT_ATOMS: atom_id res chain seq x y z
N MET A 1 -12.22 -32.69 -14.75
CA MET A 1 -12.70 -31.35 -14.33
C MET A 1 -11.45 -30.58 -13.94
N SER A 2 -10.91 -29.81 -14.89
CA SER A 2 -9.67 -29.06 -14.73
C SER A 2 -9.99 -27.77 -13.98
N SER A 3 -9.46 -27.63 -12.77
CA SER A 3 -9.44 -26.33 -12.11
C SER A 3 -8.31 -25.53 -12.76
N SER A 4 -8.64 -24.41 -13.38
CA SER A 4 -7.65 -23.43 -13.84
C SER A 4 -6.80 -23.01 -12.64
N PRO A 5 -5.46 -22.91 -12.76
CA PRO A 5 -4.69 -22.25 -11.72
C PRO A 5 -5.13 -20.79 -11.73
N ASP A 6 -5.80 -20.37 -10.66
CA ASP A 6 -5.88 -18.95 -10.31
C ASP A 6 -4.44 -18.43 -10.40
N SER A 7 -4.21 -17.46 -11.31
CA SER A 7 -2.88 -16.89 -11.51
C SER A 7 -2.47 -16.20 -10.22
N GLN A 8 -1.84 -16.94 -9.32
CA GLN A 8 -1.33 -16.47 -8.05
C GLN A 8 -0.25 -15.44 -8.38
N SER A 9 -0.65 -14.18 -8.53
CA SER A 9 0.28 -13.08 -8.76
C SER A 9 1.21 -13.02 -7.55
N GLY A 10 2.51 -12.84 -7.81
CA GLY A 10 3.49 -12.71 -6.74
C GLY A 10 3.18 -11.58 -5.75
N PRO A 11 4.02 -11.41 -4.72
CA PRO A 11 3.81 -10.33 -3.77
C PRO A 11 3.82 -8.93 -4.45
N PRO A 12 3.12 -7.93 -3.89
CA PRO A 12 3.05 -6.58 -4.45
C PRO A 12 4.42 -5.88 -4.60
N CYS A 13 4.93 -5.77 -5.82
CA CYS A 13 6.24 -5.15 -6.07
C CYS A 13 6.20 -3.62 -6.24
N TYR A 14 5.07 -3.07 -6.69
CA TYR A 14 4.94 -1.66 -7.05
C TYR A 14 4.04 -0.95 -6.06
N VAL A 15 4.61 -0.44 -4.97
CA VAL A 15 3.88 0.29 -3.93
C VAL A 15 4.29 1.77 -3.95
N LEU A 16 3.29 2.65 -3.94
CA LEU A 16 3.47 4.09 -3.76
C LEU A 16 2.66 4.56 -2.57
N VAL A 17 3.25 5.42 -1.75
CA VAL A 17 2.52 6.16 -0.72
C VAL A 17 2.24 7.55 -1.26
N SER A 18 0.97 7.94 -1.25
CA SER A 18 0.52 9.28 -1.60
C SER A 18 0.13 10.02 -0.33
N HIS A 19 0.78 11.15 -0.05
CA HIS A 19 0.43 11.98 1.09
C HIS A 19 -0.49 13.12 0.66
N CYS A 20 -1.64 13.22 1.32
CA CYS A 20 -2.67 14.21 1.03
C CYS A 20 -2.95 15.04 2.28
N PRO A 21 -2.61 16.34 2.30
CA PRO A 21 -3.02 17.22 3.39
C PRO A 21 -4.56 17.38 3.33
N LEU A 22 -5.24 17.09 4.44
CA LEU A 22 -6.66 17.40 4.59
C LEU A 22 -6.85 18.91 4.40
N ALA A 23 -7.67 19.31 3.44
CA ALA A 23 -8.02 20.72 3.26
C ALA A 23 -8.83 21.17 4.49
N VAL A 24 -8.31 22.16 5.22
CA VAL A 24 -8.90 22.70 6.45
C VAL A 24 -10.18 23.53 6.15
N ASP A 25 -10.41 23.91 4.89
CA ASP A 25 -11.53 24.76 4.46
C ASP A 25 -12.43 24.08 3.42
N SER A 26 -13.73 24.01 3.70
CA SER A 26 -14.76 23.43 2.82
C SER A 26 -15.00 24.16 1.49
N SER A 27 -14.25 25.23 1.20
CA SER A 27 -14.32 25.99 -0.06
C SER A 27 -13.12 25.75 -0.98
N ALA A 28 -12.12 24.97 -0.57
CA ALA A 28 -10.95 24.68 -1.39
C ALA A 28 -11.25 23.57 -2.41
N PRO A 29 -10.69 23.64 -3.64
CA PRO A 29 -10.78 22.54 -4.60
C PRO A 29 -10.21 21.25 -3.98
N ALA A 30 -10.77 20.09 -4.38
CA ALA A 30 -10.40 18.77 -3.87
C ALA A 30 -8.87 18.63 -3.76
N PRO A 31 -8.35 18.08 -2.65
CA PRO A 31 -6.92 18.10 -2.40
C PRO A 31 -6.21 17.32 -3.51
N SER A 32 -5.27 17.99 -4.17
CA SER A 32 -4.43 17.37 -5.19
C SER A 32 -3.42 16.46 -4.51
N TYR A 33 -3.32 15.21 -4.98
CA TYR A 33 -2.32 14.26 -4.52
C TYR A 33 -0.96 14.68 -5.09
N THR A 34 -0.23 15.53 -4.38
CA THR A 34 0.96 16.20 -4.92
C THR A 34 2.27 15.50 -4.59
N LEU A 35 2.29 14.57 -3.62
CA LEU A 35 3.50 13.89 -3.19
C LEU A 35 3.32 12.38 -3.21
N PHE A 36 4.12 11.72 -4.07
CA PHE A 36 4.27 10.28 -4.12
C PHE A 36 5.68 9.92 -3.65
N SER A 37 5.77 8.94 -2.74
CA SER A 37 7.03 8.42 -2.24
C SER A 37 7.06 6.90 -2.35
N HIS A 38 8.26 6.37 -2.61
CA HIS A 38 8.52 4.94 -2.55
C HIS A 38 8.83 4.55 -1.10
N PRO A 39 8.02 3.69 -0.45
CA PRO A 39 8.37 3.15 0.85
C PRO A 39 9.45 2.07 0.70
N THR A 40 10.17 1.79 1.79
CA THR A 40 10.85 0.50 1.93
C THR A 40 9.78 -0.58 2.04
N ILE A 41 9.84 -1.61 1.19
CA ILE A 41 8.87 -2.70 1.18
C ILE A 41 9.48 -3.91 1.89
N GLU A 42 8.80 -4.38 2.93
CA GLU A 42 9.12 -5.60 3.65
C GLU A 42 7.92 -6.56 3.55
N TYR A 43 8.21 -7.84 3.29
CA TYR A 43 7.18 -8.86 3.17
C TYR A 43 7.18 -9.73 4.40
N HIS A 44 6.03 -9.79 5.06
CA HIS A 44 5.80 -10.66 6.20
C HIS A 44 4.72 -11.67 5.87
N TYR A 45 4.96 -12.92 6.24
CA TYR A 45 4.01 -14.01 6.14
C TYR A 45 3.29 -14.23 7.47
N ALA A 46 2.19 -14.98 7.45
CA ALA A 46 1.37 -15.22 8.64
C ALA A 46 2.13 -15.90 9.80
N ASP A 47 3.22 -16.61 9.48
CA ASP A 47 4.05 -17.33 10.44
C ASP A 47 5.19 -16.47 11.03
N ASP A 48 5.38 -15.24 10.54
CA ASP A 48 6.42 -14.34 11.04
C ASP A 48 6.05 -13.73 12.40
N LEU A 49 7.06 -13.33 13.17
CA LEU A 49 6.86 -12.72 14.47
C LEU A 49 6.24 -11.32 14.33
N PRO A 50 5.17 -10.99 15.09
CA PRO A 50 4.46 -9.71 14.95
C PRO A 50 5.30 -8.49 15.34
N HIS A 51 6.38 -8.69 16.11
CA HIS A 51 7.29 -7.62 16.51
C HIS A 51 8.04 -7.01 15.33
N ALA A 52 8.15 -7.73 14.20
CA ALA A 52 8.77 -7.20 12.99
C ALA A 52 7.96 -6.05 12.36
N LEU A 53 6.66 -5.96 12.65
CA LEU A 53 5.77 -4.92 12.13
C LEU A 53 5.79 -3.63 12.97
N LEU A 54 6.52 -3.60 14.08
CA LEU A 54 6.54 -2.45 14.97
C LEU A 54 7.55 -1.40 14.48
N PRO A 55 7.22 -0.10 14.58
CA PRO A 55 8.18 0.98 14.34
C PRO A 55 9.43 0.79 15.21
N GLN A 56 10.61 0.87 14.59
CA GLN A 56 11.91 0.78 15.26
C GLN A 56 12.40 2.15 15.76
N SER A 57 11.88 3.25 15.19
CA SER A 57 12.22 4.62 15.58
C SER A 57 10.96 5.49 15.80
N PRO A 58 11.02 6.55 16.64
CA PRO A 58 9.88 7.42 16.91
C PRO A 58 9.30 8.13 15.67
N ASP A 59 10.17 8.47 14.71
CA ASP A 59 9.80 9.16 13.48
C ASP A 59 9.45 8.20 12.32
N GLU A 60 9.41 6.89 12.60
CA GLU A 60 9.12 5.89 11.59
C GLU A 60 7.61 5.75 11.36
N HIS A 61 7.21 5.66 10.09
CA HIS A 61 5.82 5.49 9.70
C HIS A 61 5.63 4.13 9.03
N VAL A 62 5.10 3.19 9.80
CA VAL A 62 4.79 1.85 9.29
C VAL A 62 3.37 1.81 8.73
N VAL A 63 3.26 1.33 7.49
CA VAL A 63 1.99 1.08 6.81
C VAL A 63 1.97 -0.39 6.40
N VAL A 64 0.97 -1.12 6.88
CA VAL A 64 0.77 -2.54 6.58
C VAL A 64 -0.23 -2.64 5.44
N LEU A 65 0.15 -3.33 4.35
CA LEU A 65 -0.75 -3.67 3.25
C LEU A 65 -1.10 -5.16 3.36
N ASP A 66 -2.32 -5.46 3.77
CA ASP A 66 -2.81 -6.83 3.84
C ASP A 66 -3.14 -7.32 2.44
N TYR A 67 -2.32 -8.25 1.97
CA TYR A 67 -2.43 -8.83 0.64
C TYR A 67 -2.58 -10.35 0.77
N ASP A 68 -3.75 -10.84 0.35
CA ASP A 68 -4.01 -12.27 0.21
C ASP A 68 -4.42 -12.56 -1.24
N PRO A 69 -3.55 -13.20 -2.03
CA PRO A 69 -3.88 -13.56 -3.42
C PRO A 69 -4.97 -14.63 -3.51
N ALA A 70 -5.20 -15.44 -2.47
CA ALA A 70 -6.19 -16.51 -2.48
C ALA A 70 -7.62 -16.02 -2.24
N LEU A 71 -7.78 -14.87 -1.56
CA LEU A 71 -9.09 -14.29 -1.28
C LEU A 71 -9.68 -13.53 -2.47
N GLY A 72 -8.86 -13.13 -3.45
CA GLY A 72 -9.28 -12.31 -4.59
C GLY A 72 -9.87 -10.94 -4.20
N ALA A 73 -9.76 -10.56 -2.92
CA ALA A 73 -10.26 -9.32 -2.38
C ALA A 73 -9.31 -8.15 -2.72
N SER A 74 -9.84 -6.93 -2.75
CA SER A 74 -9.00 -5.74 -2.83
C SER A 74 -8.19 -5.62 -1.53
N PRO A 75 -6.87 -5.38 -1.61
CA PRO A 75 -6.05 -5.30 -0.41
C PRO A 75 -6.43 -4.09 0.43
N THR A 76 -6.28 -4.25 1.75
CA THR A 76 -6.52 -3.20 2.74
C THR A 76 -5.19 -2.71 3.27
N ALA A 77 -5.13 -1.44 3.68
CA ALA A 77 -3.94 -0.91 4.31
C ALA A 77 -4.26 -0.23 5.65
N HIS A 78 -3.35 -0.41 6.59
CA HIS A 78 -3.42 0.10 7.95
C HIS A 78 -2.16 0.91 8.24
N CYS A 79 -2.29 2.01 8.99
CA CYS A 79 -1.15 2.77 9.46
C CYS A 79 -0.96 2.55 10.96
N LEU A 80 0.27 2.24 11.36
CA LEU A 80 0.66 2.11 12.78
C LEU A 80 1.24 3.41 13.35
N SER A 81 1.33 4.47 12.53
CA SER A 81 1.78 5.79 12.97
C SER A 81 0.72 6.50 13.81
N THR A 82 1.18 7.26 14.80
CA THR A 82 0.34 8.14 15.62
C THR A 82 -0.11 9.40 14.86
N SER A 83 0.68 9.87 13.89
CA SER A 83 0.43 11.12 13.16
C SER A 83 -0.18 10.95 11.77
N LEU A 84 -0.20 9.72 11.23
CA LEU A 84 -0.74 9.42 9.90
C LEU A 84 -1.91 8.43 9.94
N ALA A 85 -2.82 8.58 8.99
CA ALA A 85 -3.92 7.66 8.73
C ALA A 85 -3.97 7.27 7.25
N VAL A 86 -4.33 6.00 6.97
CA VAL A 86 -4.68 5.56 5.60
C VAL A 86 -6.11 5.98 5.30
N VAL A 87 -6.30 6.56 4.12
CA VAL A 87 -7.61 6.99 3.61
C VAL A 87 -8.15 5.99 2.58
N ALA A 88 -7.29 5.45 1.73
CA ALA A 88 -7.68 4.52 0.68
C ALA A 88 -6.49 3.74 0.12
N VAL A 89 -6.78 2.59 -0.51
CA VAL A 89 -5.84 1.86 -1.37
C VAL A 89 -6.41 1.85 -2.77
N LYS A 90 -5.61 2.28 -3.76
CA LYS A 90 -5.98 2.21 -5.18
C LYS A 90 -5.09 1.21 -5.88
N VAL A 91 -5.69 0.39 -6.72
CA VAL A 91 -4.97 -0.61 -7.53
C VAL A 91 -5.05 -0.20 -8.99
N ALA A 92 -3.90 -0.12 -9.64
CA ALA A 92 -3.74 0.23 -11.05
C ALA A 92 -2.77 -0.75 -11.74
N GLU A 93 -2.66 -0.69 -13.05
CA GLU A 93 -1.60 -1.41 -13.76
C GLU A 93 -0.27 -0.67 -13.58
N ALA A 94 0.79 -1.38 -13.23
CA ALA A 94 2.11 -0.78 -13.09
C ALA A 94 2.67 -0.41 -14.48
N PRO A 95 3.17 0.83 -14.66
CA PRO A 95 3.79 1.23 -15.92
C PRO A 95 5.02 0.37 -16.19
N GLY A 96 5.07 -0.25 -17.37
CA GLY A 96 6.17 -1.12 -17.80
C GLY A 96 6.02 -2.60 -17.43
N ALA A 97 4.94 -3.01 -16.77
CA ALA A 97 4.75 -4.41 -16.35
C ALA A 97 4.55 -5.40 -17.52
N GLY A 98 4.26 -4.92 -18.73
CA GLY A 98 4.19 -5.74 -19.94
C GLY A 98 5.52 -5.96 -20.67
N LEU A 99 6.64 -5.42 -20.16
CA LEU A 99 7.96 -5.50 -20.82
C LEU A 99 8.92 -6.51 -20.17
N ILE A 100 8.57 -7.05 -19.00
CA ILE A 100 9.45 -7.91 -18.19
C ILE A 100 8.93 -9.34 -18.24
N GLU A 101 9.06 -10.00 -19.40
CA GLU A 101 8.72 -11.43 -19.55
C GLU A 101 9.89 -12.36 -19.18
N GLU A 102 11.04 -11.83 -18.73
CA GLU A 102 12.25 -12.63 -18.50
C GLU A 102 12.32 -13.26 -17.09
N ASP A 103 11.51 -12.80 -16.12
CA ASP A 103 11.67 -13.15 -14.70
C ASP A 103 10.33 -13.51 -14.03
N GLY A 104 9.67 -14.56 -14.53
CA GLY A 104 8.50 -15.20 -13.91
C GLY A 104 7.23 -14.33 -13.77
N PRO A 105 6.14 -14.88 -13.19
CA PRO A 105 4.89 -14.13 -13.00
C PRO A 105 5.01 -13.13 -11.84
N LYS A 106 5.63 -11.98 -12.11
CA LYS A 106 5.62 -10.84 -11.18
C LYS A 106 4.25 -10.18 -11.14
N ASN A 107 3.89 -9.64 -9.98
CA ASN A 107 2.65 -8.89 -9.85
C ASN A 107 2.76 -7.55 -10.58
N SER A 108 2.08 -7.47 -11.72
CA SER A 108 2.01 -6.29 -12.60
C SER A 108 1.14 -5.15 -12.05
N LYS A 109 0.58 -5.29 -10.85
CA LYS A 109 -0.26 -4.26 -10.23
C LYS A 109 0.56 -3.26 -9.43
N MET A 110 0.18 -2.00 -9.56
CA MET A 110 0.62 -0.90 -8.72
C MET A 110 -0.43 -0.61 -7.65
N TYR A 111 0.04 -0.51 -6.41
CA TYR A 111 -0.76 -0.22 -5.24
C TYR A 111 -0.41 1.17 -4.73
N VAL A 112 -1.38 2.08 -4.75
CA VAL A 112 -1.22 3.44 -4.26
C VAL A 112 -1.96 3.56 -2.93
N VAL A 113 -1.20 3.62 -1.84
CA VAL A 113 -1.73 3.83 -0.49
C VAL A 113 -1.84 5.33 -0.23
N GLN A 114 -3.07 5.81 -0.04
CA GLN A 114 -3.35 7.21 0.20
C GLN A 114 -3.37 7.46 1.70
N THR A 115 -2.61 8.45 2.14
CA THR A 115 -2.44 8.80 3.56
C THR A 115 -2.75 10.26 3.81
N THR A 116 -3.11 10.59 5.04
CA THR A 116 -3.32 11.96 5.50
C THR A 116 -2.83 12.12 6.94
N THR A 117 -2.54 13.36 7.33
CA THR A 117 -2.15 13.69 8.70
C THR A 117 -3.37 13.65 9.61
N LYS A 118 -3.23 13.03 10.77
CA LYS A 118 -4.24 13.06 11.83
C LYS A 118 -4.24 14.47 12.46
N PRO A 119 -5.42 15.04 12.75
CA PRO A 119 -5.47 16.26 13.56
C PRO A 119 -4.87 15.98 14.94
N ASP A 120 -4.12 16.94 15.47
CA ASP A 120 -3.61 16.87 16.84
C ASP A 120 -4.82 16.94 17.80
N GLU A 121 -5.07 15.87 18.56
CA GLU A 121 -6.08 15.89 19.63
C GLU A 121 -5.51 16.72 20.80
N MET A 122 -5.86 18.01 20.85
CA MET A 122 -5.63 18.92 21.99
C MET A 122 -6.58 18.65 23.15
#